data_AF-A0A1F6DYQ1-F1
#
_entry.id   AF-A0A1F6DYQ1-F1
#
_cell.length_a   1.000
_cell.length_b   1.000
_cell.length_c   1.000
_cell.angle_alpha   90.00
_cell.angle_beta   90.00
_cell.angle_gamma   90.00
#
_symmetry.space_group_name_H-M   'P 1'
#
loop_
_entity.id
_entity.type
_entity.pdbx_description
1 polymer ?
#
loop_
_entity_poly.entity_id
_entity_poly.type
_entity_poly.pdbx_seq_one_letter_code
_entity_poly.pdbx_strand_id
1 'polypeptide(L)'
;MGAIISRMLWFFVVASAVAYAVYLVAGTMVHAQESRENQAVIIRDELGPGVHHLSGMIVVPSSCDQLSVRTEEITDYTYELIFRTWREPSVDCTNEEVPRYFRTILIAPATGVTFTASFDATGFPVIVVPIIASRT
;
A
#
# COMPACT_ATOMS: atom_id res chain seq x y z
N MET A 1 -6.11 44.37 -41.26
CA MET A 1 -6.91 43.37 -40.51
C MET A 1 -6.28 41.97 -40.52
N GLY A 2 -5.78 41.45 -41.65
CA GLY A 2 -5.18 40.09 -41.71
C GLY A 2 -3.99 39.84 -40.78
N ALA A 3 -3.11 40.83 -40.58
CA ALA A 3 -1.95 40.69 -39.67
C ALA A 3 -2.35 40.56 -38.18
N ILE A 4 -3.49 41.14 -37.77
CA ILE A 4 -3.99 41.04 -36.39
C ILE A 4 -4.59 39.65 -36.17
N ILE A 5 -5.39 39.17 -37.13
CA ILE A 5 -6.00 37.83 -37.11
C ILE A 5 -4.92 36.74 -37.10
N SER A 6 -3.88 36.88 -37.92
CA SER A 6 -2.76 35.94 -37.95
C SER A 6 -2.01 35.86 -36.60
N ARG A 7 -1.79 37.01 -35.94
CA ARG A 7 -1.15 37.04 -34.62
C ARG A 7 -2.03 36.41 -33.55
N MET A 8 -3.33 36.68 -33.54
CA MET A 8 -4.28 36.06 -32.59
C MET A 8 -4.32 34.55 -32.74
N LEU A 9 -4.32 34.05 -33.98
CA LEU A 9 -4.35 32.60 -34.24
C LEU A 9 -3.06 31.91 -33.75
N TRP A 10 -1.91 32.56 -33.91
CA TRP A 10 -0.66 32.05 -33.36
C TRP A 10 -0.66 32.05 -31.83
N PHE A 11 -1.13 33.12 -31.18
CA PHE A 11 -1.23 33.13 -29.72
C PHE A 11 -2.14 32.01 -29.19
N PHE A 12 -3.25 31.72 -29.88
CA PHE A 12 -4.14 30.63 -29.51
C PHE A 12 -3.45 29.27 -29.61
N VAL A 13 -2.74 29.00 -30.71
CA VAL A 13 -2.00 27.74 -30.91
C VAL A 13 -0.92 27.55 -29.84
N VAL A 14 -0.13 28.60 -29.54
CA VAL A 14 0.90 28.53 -28.49
C VAL A 14 0.25 28.30 -27.13
N ALA A 15 -0.81 29.03 -26.79
CA ALA A 15 -1.49 28.88 -25.52
C ALA A 15 -2.07 27.47 -25.33
N SER A 16 -2.68 26.89 -26.37
CA SER A 16 -3.18 25.51 -26.33
C SER A 16 -2.05 24.49 -26.18
N ALA A 17 -0.93 24.67 -26.88
CA ALA A 17 0.23 23.79 -26.76
C ALA A 17 0.84 23.84 -25.34
N VAL A 18 0.95 25.04 -24.76
CA VAL A 18 1.44 25.22 -23.39
C VAL A 18 0.48 24.59 -22.38
N ALA A 19 -0.83 24.82 -22.52
CA ALA A 19 -1.84 24.23 -21.64
C ALA A 19 -1.81 22.69 -21.70
N TYR A 20 -1.67 22.11 -22.89
CA TYR A 20 -1.57 20.66 -23.06
C TYR A 20 -0.28 20.10 -22.46
N ALA A 21 0.85 20.77 -22.64
CA ALA A 21 2.11 20.38 -22.02
C ALA A 21 2.04 20.40 -20.48
N VAL A 22 1.43 21.43 -19.90
CA VAL A 22 1.21 21.52 -18.45
C VAL A 22 0.27 20.41 -17.97
N TYR A 23 -0.81 20.12 -18.71
CA TYR A 23 -1.71 19.02 -18.39
C TYR A 23 -1.00 17.66 -18.40
N LEU A 24 -0.16 17.37 -19.39
CA LEU A 24 0.61 16.13 -19.45
C LEU A 24 1.58 16.01 -18.28
N VAL A 25 2.34 17.07 -17.98
CA VAL A 25 3.31 17.04 -16.87
C VAL A 25 2.60 16.90 -15.52
N ALA A 26 1.58 17.70 -15.26
CA ALA A 26 0.81 17.62 -14.01
C ALA A 26 0.07 16.27 -13.88
N GLY A 27 -0.52 15.77 -14.96
CA GLY A 27 -1.20 14.47 -14.97
C GLY A 27 -0.27 13.30 -14.69
N THR A 28 0.94 13.31 -15.25
CA THR A 28 1.95 12.26 -14.96
C THR A 28 2.43 12.30 -13.51
N MET A 29 2.56 13.49 -12.90
CA MET A 29 2.93 13.63 -11.49
C MET A 29 1.83 13.11 -10.55
N VAL A 30 0.57 13.40 -10.84
CA VAL A 30 -0.57 12.93 -10.03
C VAL A 30 -0.71 11.41 -10.09
N HIS A 31 -0.63 10.80 -11.27
CA HIS A 31 -0.75 9.35 -11.39
C HIS A 31 0.45 8.57 -10.81
N ALA A 32 1.66 9.14 -10.85
CA ALA A 32 2.83 8.52 -10.23
C ALA A 32 2.73 8.52 -8.69
N GLN A 33 2.11 9.54 -8.10
CA GLN A 33 1.86 9.62 -6.66
C GLN A 33 0.80 8.58 -6.23
N GLU A 34 -0.31 8.50 -6.97
CA GLU A 34 -1.44 7.61 -6.65
C GLU A 34 -1.08 6.12 -6.76
N SER A 35 -0.20 5.76 -7.70
CA SER A 35 0.31 4.38 -7.86
C SER A 35 1.10 3.87 -6.65
N ARG A 36 1.70 4.73 -5.83
CA ARG A 36 2.45 4.32 -4.63
C ARG A 36 1.58 4.32 -3.38
N GLU A 37 0.59 5.19 -3.32
CA GLU A 37 -0.19 5.42 -2.10
C GLU A 37 -1.39 4.44 -1.93
N ASN A 38 -1.83 3.79 -3.03
CA ASN A 38 -3.05 2.98 -3.05
C ASN A 38 -2.87 1.46 -3.18
N GLN A 39 -1.66 0.91 -3.07
CA GLN A 39 -1.50 -0.55 -3.03
C GLN A 39 -1.78 -1.06 -1.62
N ALA A 40 -3.07 -1.16 -1.27
CA ALA A 40 -3.48 -1.77 -0.02
C ALA A 40 -3.00 -3.22 0.04
N VAL A 41 -2.36 -3.59 1.15
CA VAL A 41 -1.89 -4.97 1.34
C VAL A 41 -3.09 -5.86 1.60
N ILE A 42 -3.22 -6.91 0.80
CA ILE A 42 -4.30 -7.90 0.95
C ILE A 42 -3.89 -8.92 2.00
N ILE A 43 -4.68 -8.99 3.06
CA ILE A 43 -4.53 -9.96 4.15
C ILE A 43 -5.68 -10.96 4.03
N ARG A 44 -5.33 -12.24 4.01
CA ARG A 44 -6.27 -13.35 4.04
C ARG A 44 -6.54 -13.71 5.49
N ASP A 45 -7.82 -13.82 5.83
CA ASP A 45 -8.27 -14.19 7.17
C ASP A 45 -9.03 -15.50 7.13
N GLU A 46 -8.42 -16.58 7.58
CA GLU A 46 -9.13 -17.85 7.78
C GLU A 46 -9.78 -17.84 9.17
N LEU A 47 -11.10 -17.76 9.19
CA LEU A 47 -11.89 -17.63 10.41
C LEU A 47 -12.06 -18.98 11.11
N GLY A 48 -11.56 -19.09 12.32
CA GLY A 48 -11.83 -20.16 13.28
C GLY A 48 -12.76 -19.70 14.42
N PRO A 49 -13.19 -20.61 15.31
CA PRO A 49 -14.00 -20.23 16.47
C PRO A 49 -13.20 -19.36 17.45
N GLY A 50 -13.41 -18.04 17.42
CA GLY A 50 -12.70 -17.08 18.28
C GLY A 50 -11.23 -16.85 17.91
N VAL A 51 -10.84 -17.20 16.69
CA VAL A 51 -9.46 -17.11 16.21
C VAL A 51 -9.45 -16.67 14.74
N HIS A 52 -8.56 -15.75 14.41
CA HIS A 52 -8.28 -15.28 13.06
C HIS A 52 -6.89 -15.76 12.65
N HIS A 53 -6.80 -16.51 11.55
CA HIS A 53 -5.51 -16.90 10.97
C HIS A 53 -5.20 -15.96 9.81
N LEU A 54 -4.38 -14.95 10.10
CA LEU A 54 -4.05 -13.90 9.17
C LEU A 54 -2.81 -14.28 8.37
N SER A 55 -2.87 -14.16 7.05
CA SER A 55 -1.74 -14.45 6.16
C SER A 55 -1.71 -13.52 4.96
N GLY A 56 -0.53 -13.29 4.40
CA GLY A 56 -0.40 -12.40 3.26
C GLY A 56 1.04 -12.25 2.80
N MET A 57 1.25 -11.28 1.91
CA MET A 57 2.58 -10.90 1.46
C MET A 57 2.77 -9.40 1.67
N ILE A 58 3.94 -9.02 2.17
CA ILE A 58 4.35 -7.62 2.32
C ILE A 58 5.69 -7.42 1.64
N VAL A 59 5.88 -6.29 0.98
CA VAL A 59 7.15 -5.96 0.34
C VAL A 59 8.10 -5.41 1.40
N VAL A 60 9.30 -5.97 1.50
CA VAL A 60 10.36 -5.45 2.38
C VAL A 60 11.47 -4.79 1.55
N PRO A 61 12.22 -3.83 2.12
CA PRO A 61 13.23 -3.06 1.38
C PRO A 61 14.43 -3.86 0.87
N SER A 62 14.73 -5.00 1.49
CA SER A 62 15.86 -5.86 1.10
C SER A 62 15.59 -7.34 1.37
N SER A 63 16.20 -8.20 0.57
CA SER A 63 16.24 -9.64 0.82
C SER A 63 16.94 -10.01 2.14
N CYS A 64 17.78 -9.14 2.69
CA CYS A 64 18.40 -9.35 4.01
C CYS A 64 17.46 -9.06 5.19
N ASP A 65 16.38 -8.31 4.96
CA ASP A 65 15.50 -7.89 6.04
C ASP A 65 14.68 -9.08 6.53
N GLN A 66 14.79 -9.35 7.83
CA GLN A 66 13.93 -10.28 8.52
C GLN A 66 12.63 -9.57 8.87
N LEU A 67 11.50 -10.18 8.50
CA LEU A 67 10.18 -9.67 8.81
C LEU A 67 9.67 -10.34 10.09
N SER A 68 9.28 -9.53 11.06
CA SER A 68 8.51 -9.96 12.22
C SER A 68 7.13 -9.33 12.19
N VAL A 69 6.11 -10.11 12.55
CA VAL A 69 4.73 -9.66 12.65
C VAL A 69 4.25 -9.86 14.09
N ARG A 70 3.63 -8.83 14.64
CA ARG A 70 2.99 -8.86 15.96
C ARG A 70 1.61 -8.26 15.83
N THR A 71 0.66 -8.78 16.61
CA THR A 71 -0.68 -8.20 16.72
C THR A 71 -0.81 -7.50 18.07
N GLU A 72 -1.41 -6.32 18.07
CA GLU A 72 -1.71 -5.55 19.27
C GLU A 72 -3.18 -5.15 19.28
N GLU A 73 -3.79 -5.17 20.45
CA GLU A 73 -5.17 -4.72 20.64
C GLU A 73 -5.16 -3.23 20.95
N ILE A 74 -5.79 -2.43 20.09
CA ILE A 74 -5.99 -0.99 20.33
C ILE A 74 -7.27 -0.77 21.14
N THR A 75 -8.32 -1.52 20.78
CA THR A 75 -9.64 -1.54 21.45
C THR A 75 -10.22 -2.95 21.34
N ASP A 76 -11.29 -3.24 22.08
CA ASP A 76 -11.99 -4.53 22.10
C ASP A 76 -12.34 -5.12 20.72
N TYR A 77 -12.42 -4.28 19.68
CA TYR A 77 -12.76 -4.68 18.30
C TYR A 77 -11.76 -4.16 17.25
N THR A 78 -10.67 -3.50 17.64
CA THR A 78 -9.68 -2.95 16.70
C THR A 78 -8.30 -3.48 17.04
N TYR A 79 -7.69 -4.17 16.08
CA TYR A 79 -6.37 -4.75 16.24
C TYR A 79 -5.41 -4.22 15.19
N GLU A 80 -4.18 -4.00 15.59
CA GLU A 80 -3.10 -3.56 14.72
C GLU A 80 -2.16 -4.73 14.41
N LEU A 81 -1.86 -4.92 13.12
CA LEU A 81 -0.76 -5.75 12.67
C LEU A 81 0.50 -4.90 12.54
N ILE A 82 1.43 -5.11 13.47
CA ILE A 82 2.71 -4.41 13.54
C ILE A 82 3.75 -5.27 12.82
N PHE A 83 4.18 -4.81 11.65
CA PHE A 83 5.28 -5.36 10.89
C PHE A 83 6.56 -4.61 11.24
N ARG A 84 7.60 -5.35 11.60
CA ARG A 84 8.93 -4.78 11.83
C ARG A 84 9.97 -5.52 11.02
N THR A 85 10.84 -4.75 10.40
CA THR A 85 12.04 -5.29 9.77
C THR A 85 13.22 -5.23 10.71
N TRP A 86 14.08 -6.23 10.62
CA TRP A 86 15.37 -6.22 11.26
C TRP A 86 16.45 -6.64 10.27
N ARG A 87 17.53 -5.87 10.22
CA ARG A 87 18.68 -6.10 9.36
C ARG A 87 19.90 -6.38 10.21
N GLU A 88 20.63 -7.43 9.85
CA GLU A 88 21.92 -7.74 10.45
C GLU A 88 22.94 -6.64 10.07
N PRO A 89 23.52 -5.91 11.03
CA PRO A 89 24.42 -4.79 10.73
C PRO A 89 25.77 -5.21 10.14
N SER A 90 26.13 -6.49 10.24
CA SER A 90 27.41 -7.02 9.75
C SER A 90 27.42 -7.41 8.28
N VAL A 91 26.27 -7.36 7.59
CA VAL A 91 26.14 -7.74 6.18
C VAL A 91 25.77 -6.52 5.35
N ASP A 92 26.54 -6.28 4.28
CA ASP A 92 26.17 -5.27 3.29
C ASP A 92 25.09 -5.82 2.37
N CYS A 93 23.97 -5.14 2.30
CA CYS A 93 22.75 -5.65 1.70
C CYS A 93 22.28 -4.74 0.58
N THR A 94 22.03 -5.33 -0.59
CA THR A 94 21.42 -4.62 -1.70
C THR A 94 19.98 -4.26 -1.33
N ASN A 95 19.62 -2.99 -1.53
CA ASN A 95 18.24 -2.51 -1.39
C ASN A 95 17.48 -2.91 -2.65
N GLU A 96 16.94 -4.11 -2.63
CA GLU A 96 16.07 -4.67 -3.65
C GLU A 96 14.76 -5.06 -2.96
N GLU A 97 13.66 -4.48 -3.43
CA GLU A 97 12.33 -4.75 -2.87
C GLU A 97 11.93 -6.21 -3.12
N VAL A 98 11.66 -6.96 -2.05
CA VAL A 98 11.30 -8.38 -2.14
C VAL A 98 10.00 -8.66 -1.40
N PRO A 99 9.05 -9.41 -2.00
CA PRO A 99 7.86 -9.85 -1.28
C PRO A 99 8.21 -10.91 -0.22
N ARG A 100 7.73 -10.70 1.01
CA ARG A 100 7.86 -11.63 2.14
C ARG A 100 6.48 -12.09 2.59
N TYR A 101 6.33 -13.41 2.65
CA TYR A 101 5.14 -14.03 3.22
C TYR A 101 5.12 -13.86 4.73
N PHE A 102 3.95 -13.58 5.30
CA PHE A 102 3.74 -13.60 6.74
C PHE A 102 2.52 -14.46 7.10
N ARG A 103 2.54 -14.97 8.32
CA ARG A 103 1.40 -15.63 8.94
C ARG A 103 1.38 -15.30 10.42
N THR A 104 0.22 -14.93 10.95
CA THR A 104 0.02 -14.69 12.37
C THR A 104 -1.35 -15.22 12.80
N ILE A 105 -1.51 -15.43 14.11
CA ILE A 105 -2.75 -15.90 14.72
C ILE A 105 -3.18 -14.83 15.71
N LEU A 106 -4.42 -14.36 15.58
CA LEU A 106 -5.04 -13.44 16.50
C LEU A 106 -6.23 -14.13 17.19
N ILE A 107 -6.34 -13.95 18.50
CA ILE A 107 -7.50 -14.41 19.27
C ILE A 107 -8.43 -13.21 19.45
N ALA A 108 -9.58 -13.23 18.77
CA ALA A 108 -10.53 -12.12 18.72
C ALA A 108 -11.95 -12.65 18.39
N PRO A 109 -13.01 -11.86 18.62
CA PRO A 109 -14.37 -12.22 18.23
C PRO A 109 -14.47 -12.48 16.72
N ALA A 110 -15.23 -13.49 16.29
CA ALA A 110 -15.29 -13.90 14.88
C ALA A 110 -15.85 -12.84 13.90
N THR A 111 -16.53 -11.81 14.42
CA THR A 111 -17.19 -10.77 13.62
C THR A 111 -17.07 -9.41 14.29
N GLY A 112 -17.12 -8.34 13.49
CA GLY A 112 -17.09 -6.96 14.00
C GLY A 112 -15.69 -6.46 14.35
N VAL A 113 -14.66 -7.17 13.89
CA VAL A 113 -13.26 -6.80 14.10
C VAL A 113 -12.75 -5.92 12.97
N THR A 114 -12.05 -4.86 13.32
CA THR A 114 -11.36 -3.95 12.42
C THR A 114 -9.86 -4.16 12.53
N PHE A 115 -9.18 -4.14 11.40
CA PHE A 115 -7.72 -4.32 11.34
C PHE A 115 -7.05 -3.07 10.78
N THR A 116 -5.99 -2.65 11.45
CA THR A 116 -5.03 -1.67 10.94
C THR A 116 -3.66 -2.33 10.81
N ALA A 117 -2.73 -1.71 10.10
CA ALA A 117 -1.37 -2.20 10.04
C ALA A 117 -0.33 -1.08 9.99
N SER A 118 0.84 -1.37 10.52
CA SER A 118 2.01 -0.51 10.46
C SER A 118 3.26 -1.29 10.07
N PHE A 119 4.13 -0.66 9.29
CA PHE A 119 5.42 -1.18 8.86
C PHE A 119 6.49 -0.22 9.36
N ASP A 120 7.36 -0.69 10.27
CA ASP A 120 8.40 0.14 10.90
C ASP A 120 7.87 1.49 11.42
N ALA A 121 6.76 1.41 12.18
CA ALA A 121 6.01 2.54 12.75
C ALA A 121 5.27 3.45 11.75
N THR A 122 5.24 3.10 10.46
CA THR A 122 4.46 3.83 9.45
C THR A 122 3.18 3.06 9.13
N GLY A 123 2.01 3.67 9.36
CA GLY A 123 0.72 3.07 9.04
C GLY A 123 0.50 2.93 7.52
N PHE A 124 -0.15 1.86 7.09
CA PHE A 124 -0.50 1.65 5.67
C PHE A 124 -1.89 1.01 5.52
N PRO A 125 -2.59 1.26 4.39
CA PRO A 125 -3.92 0.70 4.18
C PRO A 125 -3.85 -0.82 3.99
N VAL A 126 -4.74 -1.53 4.66
CA VAL A 126 -4.90 -2.99 4.53
C VAL A 126 -6.33 -3.35 4.16
N ILE A 127 -6.47 -4.40 3.37
CA ILE A 127 -7.76 -5.01 3.06
C ILE A 127 -7.72 -6.44 3.59
N VAL A 128 -8.57 -6.72 4.57
CA VAL A 128 -8.71 -8.06 5.13
C VAL A 128 -9.86 -8.77 4.42
N VAL A 129 -9.54 -9.89 3.79
CA VAL A 129 -10.48 -10.72 3.03
C VAL A 129 -10.72 -12.02 3.79
N PRO A 130 -11.94 -12.24 4.31
CA PRO A 130 -12.27 -13.48 4.98
C PRO A 130 -12.31 -14.64 3.97
N ILE A 131 -11.64 -15.73 4.30
CA ILE A 131 -11.69 -16.99 3.57
C ILE A 131 -12.65 -17.91 4.33
N ILE A 132 -13.85 -18.08 3.76
CA ILE A 132 -14.77 -19.12 4.21
C ILE A 132 -14.23 -20.44 3.67
N ALA A 133 -13.56 -21.22 4.51
CA ALA A 133 -13.16 -22.56 4.14
C ALA A 133 -14.43 -23.38 3.85
N SER A 134 -14.74 -23.63 2.58
CA SER A 134 -15.75 -24.61 2.22
C SER A 134 -15.22 -25.97 2.69
N ARG A 135 -15.82 -26.54 3.73
CA ARG A 135 -15.51 -27.91 4.16
C ARG A 135 -15.67 -28.83 2.96
N THR A 136 -14.56 -29.36 2.44
CA THR A 136 -14.53 -30.58 1.63
C THR A 136 -14.47 -31.78 2.55
#